data_AF-A0A1B6K8T9-F1
#
_entry.id   AF-A0A1B6K8T9-F1
#
_cell.length_a   1.000
_cell.length_b   1.000
_cell.length_c   1.000
_cell.angle_alpha   90.00
_cell.angle_beta   90.00
_cell.angle_gamma   90.00
#
_symmetry.space_group_name_H-M   'P 1'
#
loop_
_entity.id
_entity.type
_entity.pdbx_description
1 polymer ?
#
loop_
_entity_poly.entity_id
_entity_poly.type
_entity_poly.pdbx_seq_one_letter_code
_entity_poly.pdbx_strand_id
1 'polypeptide(L)'
;MGSCTHYCLIMSFSLVILITESNCYDRAKNESEVKRAVCEACEMFVGYFYDAMERTGGYSYGGGDSAWEKEHLGSYVTSEIRFIEIQEGMCDNVINKYMCVRLSELWEDYLETWWLHGRQDTPDLVQYLCVDRVKLCPAF
;
A
#
# COMPACT_ATOMS: atom_id res chain seq x y z
N MET A 1 -53.62 32.76 17.38
CA MET A 1 -52.16 33.05 17.31
C MET A 1 -51.26 31.80 17.31
N GLY A 2 -51.77 30.56 17.30
CA GLY A 2 -50.94 29.34 17.41
C GLY A 2 -50.52 28.64 16.10
N SER A 3 -51.03 29.05 14.93
CA SER A 3 -50.71 28.37 13.66
C SER A 3 -49.34 28.76 13.09
N CYS A 4 -48.94 30.04 13.21
CA CYS A 4 -47.69 30.53 12.63
C CYS A 4 -46.44 29.95 13.33
N THR A 5 -46.49 29.80 14.65
CA THR A 5 -45.40 29.19 15.44
C THR A 5 -45.23 27.70 15.14
N HIS A 6 -46.32 26.97 14.89
CA HIS A 6 -46.27 25.55 14.58
C HIS A 6 -45.64 25.25 13.22
N TYR A 7 -45.99 26.03 12.18
CA TYR A 7 -45.37 25.90 10.86
C TYR A 7 -43.89 26.29 10.87
N CYS A 8 -43.50 27.31 11.65
CA CYS A 8 -42.11 27.72 11.78
C CYS A 8 -41.24 26.62 12.42
N LEU A 9 -41.78 25.91 13.42
CA LEU A 9 -41.12 24.76 14.06
C LEU A 9 -41.03 23.53 13.15
N ILE A 10 -42.05 23.26 12.33
CA ILE A 10 -42.03 22.15 11.36
C ILE A 10 -41.03 22.42 10.23
N MET A 11 -41.02 23.65 9.72
CA MET A 11 -40.09 24.06 8.66
C MET A 11 -38.65 24.07 9.16
N SER A 12 -38.40 24.49 10.40
CA SER A 12 -37.06 24.43 10.99
C SER A 12 -36.61 23.00 11.26
N PHE A 13 -37.49 22.12 11.76
CA PHE A 13 -37.16 20.71 11.98
C PHE A 13 -36.86 19.97 10.67
N SER A 14 -37.64 20.23 9.61
CA SER A 14 -37.42 19.64 8.29
C SER A 14 -36.09 20.09 7.66
N LEU A 15 -35.74 21.37 7.81
CA LEU A 15 -34.45 21.88 7.34
C LEU A 15 -33.27 21.28 8.12
N VAL A 16 -33.41 21.10 9.43
CA VAL A 16 -32.39 20.45 10.27
C VAL A 16 -32.16 19.00 9.84
N ILE A 17 -33.22 18.23 9.56
CA ILE A 17 -33.11 16.85 9.07
C ILE A 17 -32.33 16.82 7.75
N LEU A 18 -32.67 17.67 6.77
CA LEU A 18 -31.98 17.73 5.48
C LEU A 18 -30.50 18.10 5.61
N ILE A 19 -30.17 19.05 6.49
CA ILE A 19 -28.76 19.43 6.77
C ILE A 19 -28.00 18.29 7.45
N THR A 20 -28.65 17.54 8.34
CA THR A 20 -28.01 16.41 9.00
C THR A 20 -27.74 15.26 8.02
N GLU A 21 -28.67 14.96 7.12
CA GLU A 21 -28.49 13.93 6.09
C GLU A 21 -27.37 14.29 5.11
N SER A 22 -27.29 15.55 4.66
CA SER A 22 -26.22 15.99 3.77
C SER A 22 -24.84 15.90 4.44
N ASN A 23 -24.72 16.34 5.70
CA ASN A 23 -23.46 16.30 6.43
C ASN A 23 -23.01 14.85 6.75
N CYS A 24 -23.97 13.94 7.00
CA CYS A 24 -23.68 12.51 7.14
C CYS A 24 -23.21 11.90 5.82
N TYR A 25 -23.85 12.25 4.70
CA TYR A 25 -23.46 11.80 3.37
C TYR A 25 -22.04 12.29 3.00
N ASP A 26 -21.75 13.57 3.20
CA ASP A 26 -20.44 14.15 2.90
C ASP A 26 -19.32 13.50 3.74
N ARG A 27 -19.59 13.22 5.01
CA ARG A 27 -18.64 12.50 5.87
C ARG A 27 -18.38 11.07 5.39
N ALA A 28 -19.44 10.32 5.07
CA ALA A 28 -19.31 8.94 4.59
C ALA A 28 -18.57 8.89 3.24
N LYS A 29 -18.87 9.84 2.35
CA LYS A 29 -18.16 9.99 1.08
C LYS A 29 -16.68 10.29 1.30
N ASN A 30 -16.34 11.28 2.13
CA ASN A 30 -14.96 11.63 2.43
C ASN A 30 -14.19 10.45 3.06
N GLU A 31 -14.82 9.70 3.99
CA GLU A 31 -14.20 8.49 4.55
C GLU A 31 -13.89 7.44 3.47
N SER A 32 -14.81 7.23 2.51
CA SER A 32 -14.59 6.31 1.39
C SER A 32 -13.47 6.78 0.46
N GLU A 33 -13.38 8.08 0.19
CA GLU A 33 -12.33 8.68 -0.64
C GLU A 33 -10.95 8.56 0.04
N VAL A 34 -10.88 8.79 1.35
CA VAL A 34 -9.66 8.60 2.15
C VAL A 34 -9.24 7.14 2.14
N LYS A 35 -10.16 6.19 2.39
CA LYS A 35 -9.83 4.75 2.34
C LYS A 35 -9.28 4.34 0.98
N ARG A 36 -9.91 4.80 -0.10
CA ARG A 36 -9.44 4.54 -1.47
C ARG A 36 -8.05 5.13 -1.70
N ALA A 37 -7.82 6.39 -1.35
CA ALA A 37 -6.52 7.04 -1.52
C ALA A 37 -5.39 6.35 -0.72
N VAL A 38 -5.69 5.84 0.48
CA VAL A 38 -4.74 5.11 1.32
C VAL A 38 -4.41 3.73 0.72
N CYS A 39 -5.40 3.03 0.17
CA CYS A 39 -5.17 1.79 -0.57
C CYS A 39 -4.31 2.04 -1.82
N GLU A 40 -4.66 3.03 -2.64
CA GLU A 40 -3.90 3.43 -3.83
C GLU A 40 -2.44 3.77 -3.51
N ALA A 41 -2.18 4.40 -2.35
CA ALA A 41 -0.82 4.67 -1.89
C ALA A 41 -0.04 3.39 -1.54
N CYS A 42 -0.70 2.36 -0.99
CA CYS A 42 -0.08 1.06 -0.74
C CYS A 42 0.24 0.33 -2.04
N GLU A 43 -0.70 0.31 -2.99
CA GLU A 43 -0.49 -0.27 -4.33
C GLU A 43 0.67 0.41 -5.06
N MET A 44 0.76 1.74 -4.97
CA MET A 44 1.87 2.50 -5.53
C MET A 44 3.22 2.13 -4.89
N PHE A 45 3.25 1.96 -3.56
CA PHE A 45 4.44 1.47 -2.86
C PHE A 45 4.87 0.08 -3.35
N VAL A 46 3.92 -0.84 -3.51
CA VAL A 46 4.18 -2.17 -4.08
C VAL A 46 4.70 -2.07 -5.53
N GLY A 47 4.19 -1.13 -6.32
CA GLY A 47 4.71 -0.82 -7.64
C GLY A 47 6.20 -0.46 -7.63
N TYR A 48 6.63 0.40 -6.71
CA TYR A 48 8.06 0.76 -6.56
C TYR A 48 8.94 -0.45 -6.21
N PHE A 49 8.42 -1.36 -5.39
CA PHE A 49 9.10 -2.61 -5.06
C PHE A 49 9.25 -3.50 -6.30
N TYR A 50 8.19 -3.67 -7.10
CA TYR A 50 8.25 -4.43 -8.34
C TYR A 50 9.20 -3.83 -9.38
N ASP A 51 9.19 -2.51 -9.55
CA ASP A 51 10.13 -1.84 -10.46
C ASP A 51 11.59 -2.10 -10.04
N ALA A 52 11.88 -2.12 -8.73
CA ALA A 52 13.20 -2.45 -8.20
C ALA A 52 13.56 -3.93 -8.38
N MET A 53 12.58 -4.84 -8.25
CA MET A 53 12.76 -6.24 -8.61
C MET A 53 13.17 -6.38 -10.08
N GLU A 54 12.49 -5.71 -11.00
CA GLU A 54 12.84 -5.77 -12.43
C GLU A 54 14.26 -5.26 -12.68
N ARG A 55 14.63 -4.11 -12.09
CA ARG A 55 15.99 -3.54 -12.22
C ARG A 55 17.08 -4.49 -11.77
N THR A 56 16.89 -5.15 -10.64
CA THR A 56 17.88 -6.08 -10.07
C THR A 56 17.81 -7.48 -10.70
N GLY A 57 16.76 -7.81 -11.47
CA GLY A 57 16.54 -9.17 -11.99
C GLY A 57 17.63 -9.68 -12.93
N GLY A 58 18.35 -8.78 -13.59
CA GLY A 58 19.48 -9.12 -14.49
C GLY A 58 20.85 -9.11 -13.82
N TYR A 59 20.92 -8.83 -12.51
CA TYR A 59 22.19 -8.76 -11.78
C TYR A 59 22.67 -10.16 -11.35
N SER A 60 23.87 -10.18 -10.79
CA SER A 60 24.52 -11.35 -10.19
C SER A 60 25.16 -10.90 -8.88
N TYR A 61 25.76 -11.81 -8.12
CA TYR A 61 26.49 -11.45 -6.89
C TYR A 61 27.73 -10.56 -7.16
N GLY A 62 28.07 -10.30 -8.44
CA GLY A 62 29.14 -9.40 -8.85
C GLY A 62 30.51 -10.08 -8.99
N GLY A 63 30.59 -11.41 -8.85
CA GLY A 63 31.78 -12.21 -9.08
C GLY A 63 31.84 -12.76 -10.51
N GLY A 64 33.04 -12.80 -11.11
CA GLY A 64 33.22 -13.18 -12.50
C GLY A 64 32.96 -14.66 -12.85
N ASP A 65 32.60 -15.51 -11.89
CA ASP A 65 32.34 -16.95 -12.10
C ASP A 65 30.95 -17.38 -11.58
N SER A 66 29.95 -17.23 -12.44
CA SER A 66 28.56 -17.62 -12.16
C SER A 66 28.34 -19.12 -11.88
N ALA A 67 29.26 -20.01 -12.27
CA ALA A 67 29.14 -21.43 -12.00
C ALA A 67 29.50 -21.74 -10.54
N TRP A 68 30.60 -21.17 -10.05
CA TRP A 68 30.99 -21.25 -8.65
C TRP A 68 29.95 -20.61 -7.74
N GLU A 69 29.44 -19.43 -8.10
CA GLU A 69 28.40 -18.72 -7.34
C GLU A 69 27.14 -19.56 -7.17
N LYS A 70 26.68 -20.23 -8.24
CA LYS A 70 25.47 -21.05 -8.16
C LYS A 70 25.65 -22.30 -7.29
N GLU A 71 26.86 -22.86 -7.26
CA GLU A 71 27.21 -24.02 -6.43
C GLU A 71 27.39 -23.65 -4.94
N HIS A 72 27.85 -22.42 -4.65
CA HIS A 72 28.26 -22.03 -3.29
C HIS A 72 27.35 -21.00 -2.61
N LEU A 73 26.65 -20.15 -3.36
CA LEU A 73 25.82 -19.04 -2.85
C LEU A 73 24.32 -19.22 -3.18
N GLY A 74 23.98 -20.14 -4.08
CA GLY A 74 22.61 -20.37 -4.52
C GLY A 74 22.14 -19.38 -5.60
N SER A 75 20.83 -19.19 -5.72
CA SER A 75 20.26 -18.32 -6.76
C SER A 75 20.18 -16.88 -6.27
N TYR A 76 20.92 -15.97 -6.91
CA TYR A 76 20.83 -14.53 -6.68
C TYR A 76 19.39 -14.01 -6.80
N VAL A 77 18.61 -14.58 -7.74
CA VAL A 77 17.21 -14.21 -8.02
C VAL A 77 16.33 -14.23 -6.77
N THR A 78 16.58 -15.12 -5.82
CA THR A 78 15.79 -15.23 -4.58
C THR A 78 16.61 -14.95 -3.33
N SER A 79 17.82 -14.40 -3.48
CA SER A 79 18.74 -14.18 -2.38
C SER A 79 18.34 -13.01 -1.48
N GLU A 80 18.81 -13.04 -0.23
CA GLU A 80 18.70 -11.93 0.73
C GLU A 80 19.47 -10.69 0.25
N ILE A 81 20.63 -10.89 -0.38
CA ILE A 81 21.42 -9.79 -0.96
C ILE A 81 20.60 -9.01 -2.00
N ARG A 82 19.94 -9.72 -2.93
CA ARG A 82 19.06 -9.07 -3.90
C ARG A 82 17.91 -8.32 -3.22
N PHE A 83 17.37 -8.84 -2.12
CA PHE A 83 16.33 -8.15 -1.36
C PHE A 83 16.82 -6.83 -0.78
N ILE A 84 18.02 -6.78 -0.21
CA ILE A 84 18.64 -5.54 0.27
C ILE A 84 18.82 -4.54 -0.89
N GLU A 85 19.35 -4.98 -2.03
CA GLU A 85 19.52 -4.11 -3.20
C GLU A 85 18.18 -3.54 -3.73
N ILE A 86 17.10 -4.34 -3.66
CA ILE A 86 15.75 -3.88 -3.97
C ILE A 86 15.30 -2.79 -3.00
N GLN A 87 15.45 -3.01 -1.69
CA GLN A 87 15.06 -2.03 -0.67
C GLN A 87 15.85 -0.72 -0.76
N GLU A 88 17.14 -0.80 -1.06
CA GLU A 88 17.99 0.38 -1.27
C GLU A 88 17.57 1.17 -2.52
N GLY A 89 17.19 0.47 -3.60
CA GLY A 89 16.90 1.09 -4.89
C GLY A 89 15.42 1.43 -5.15
N MET A 90 14.46 0.94 -4.37
CA MET A 90 13.03 1.12 -4.68
C MET A 90 12.54 2.56 -4.57
N CYS A 91 13.17 3.38 -3.72
CA CYS A 91 12.76 4.76 -3.49
C CYS A 91 13.58 5.82 -4.27
N ASP A 92 14.43 5.44 -5.23
CA ASP A 92 15.40 6.36 -5.83
C ASP A 92 14.83 7.39 -6.82
N ASN A 93 13.63 7.18 -7.34
CA ASN A 93 13.00 8.10 -8.30
C ASN A 93 11.49 8.27 -8.08
N VAL A 94 11.06 8.25 -6.82
CA VAL A 94 9.65 8.35 -6.45
C VAL A 94 9.27 9.79 -6.06
N ILE A 95 7.99 10.17 -6.23
CA ILE A 95 7.50 11.54 -5.97
C ILE A 95 7.77 11.97 -4.52
N ASN A 96 7.62 11.05 -3.56
CA ASN A 96 7.85 11.31 -2.14
C ASN A 96 8.84 10.31 -1.55
N LYS A 97 10.15 10.53 -1.80
CA LYS A 97 11.24 9.66 -1.34
C LYS A 97 11.22 9.44 0.17
N TYR A 98 10.96 10.49 0.96
CA TYR A 98 10.91 10.38 2.42
C TYR A 98 9.83 9.41 2.88
N MET A 99 8.59 9.55 2.37
CA MET A 99 7.50 8.65 2.73
C MET A 99 7.80 7.21 2.30
N CYS A 100 8.32 7.02 1.08
CA CYS A 100 8.69 5.70 0.57
C CYS A 100 9.70 4.99 1.49
N VAL A 101 10.79 5.67 1.86
CA VAL A 101 11.82 5.10 2.76
C VAL A 101 11.21 4.73 4.11
N ARG A 102 10.40 5.62 4.69
CA ARG A 102 9.74 5.36 5.98
C ARG A 102 8.78 4.16 5.94
N LEU A 103 8.07 3.98 4.83
CA LEU A 103 7.20 2.82 4.64
C LEU A 103 8.01 1.53 4.38
N SER A 104 9.13 1.63 3.67
CA SER A 104 10.05 0.50 3.45
C SER A 104 10.59 -0.02 4.78
N GLU A 105 11.12 0.88 5.63
CA GLU A 105 11.58 0.54 6.98
C GLU A 105 10.44 -0.04 7.84
N LEU A 106 9.24 0.52 7.76
CA LEU A 106 8.11 0.07 8.58
C LEU A 106 7.58 -1.32 8.16
N TRP A 107 7.67 -1.66 6.87
CA TRP A 107 7.11 -2.88 6.31
C TRP A 107 8.16 -3.92 5.92
N GLU A 108 9.43 -3.68 6.27
CA GLU A 108 10.58 -4.53 5.95
C GLU A 108 10.33 -6.00 6.31
N ASP A 109 9.92 -6.31 7.55
CA ASP A 109 9.65 -7.68 7.99
C ASP A 109 8.60 -8.39 7.12
N TYR A 110 7.58 -7.66 6.66
CA TYR A 110 6.54 -8.23 5.78
C TYR A 110 7.09 -8.48 4.38
N LEU A 111 7.86 -7.54 3.84
CA LEU A 111 8.49 -7.65 2.53
C LEU A 111 9.50 -8.80 2.49
N GLU A 112 10.33 -8.92 3.53
CA GLU A 112 11.32 -9.99 3.67
C GLU A 112 10.63 -11.36 3.76
N THR A 113 9.61 -11.48 4.62
CA THR A 113 8.83 -12.71 4.76
C THR A 113 8.23 -13.14 3.42
N TRP A 114 7.65 -12.19 2.68
CA TRP A 114 7.08 -12.46 1.36
C TRP A 114 8.15 -12.84 0.34
N TRP A 115 9.28 -12.13 0.34
CA TRP A 115 10.41 -12.39 -0.54
C TRP A 115 10.94 -13.81 -0.35
N LEU A 116 11.27 -14.19 0.88
CA LEU A 116 11.91 -15.46 1.18
C LEU A 116 10.96 -16.65 1.09
N HIS A 117 9.69 -16.46 1.46
CA HIS A 117 8.75 -17.59 1.64
C HIS A 117 7.40 -17.38 0.92
N GLY A 118 6.86 -16.16 0.92
CA GLY A 118 5.49 -15.88 0.47
C GLY A 118 5.23 -15.97 -1.03
N ARG A 119 6.26 -15.89 -1.88
CA ARG A 119 6.10 -15.94 -3.35
C ARG A 119 5.52 -17.25 -3.90
N GLN A 120 5.58 -18.35 -3.14
CA GLN A 120 5.01 -19.63 -3.55
C GLN A 120 3.50 -19.73 -3.22
N ASP A 121 3.08 -19.14 -2.10
CA ASP A 121 1.71 -19.24 -1.59
C ASP A 121 0.83 -18.09 -2.08
N THR A 122 1.33 -16.85 -2.00
CA THR A 122 0.62 -15.64 -2.43
C THR A 122 1.56 -14.78 -3.30
N PRO A 123 1.67 -15.07 -4.61
CA PRO A 123 2.60 -14.37 -5.50
C PRO A 123 2.23 -12.90 -5.75
N ASP A 124 1.02 -12.49 -5.41
CA ASP A 124 0.59 -11.09 -5.47
C ASP A 124 0.97 -10.36 -4.17
N LEU A 125 1.94 -9.45 -4.26
CA LEU A 125 2.40 -8.65 -3.12
C LEU A 125 1.35 -7.63 -2.68
N VAL A 126 0.45 -7.17 -3.57
CA VAL A 126 -0.66 -6.29 -3.18
C VAL A 126 -1.60 -7.03 -2.26
N GLN A 127 -2.00 -8.25 -2.65
CA GLN A 127 -2.85 -9.10 -1.81
C GLN A 127 -2.19 -9.38 -0.46
N TYR A 128 -0.94 -9.86 -0.47
CA TYR A 128 -0.23 -10.17 0.76
C TYR A 128 -0.04 -8.92 1.64
N LEU A 129 0.56 -7.85 1.12
CA LEU A 129 0.92 -6.68 1.93
C LEU A 129 -0.30 -5.80 2.22
N CYS A 130 -0.95 -5.27 1.18
CA CYS A 130 -1.94 -4.21 1.29
C CYS A 130 -3.29 -4.68 1.85
N VAL A 131 -3.69 -5.93 1.55
CA VAL A 131 -4.93 -6.52 2.06
C VAL A 131 -4.68 -7.29 3.36
N ASP A 132 -3.76 -8.27 3.35
CA ASP A 132 -3.65 -9.21 4.49
C ASP A 132 -2.85 -8.65 5.67
N ARG A 133 -1.69 -8.03 5.41
CA ARG A 133 -0.78 -7.54 6.48
C ARG A 133 -1.17 -6.17 7.01
N VAL A 134 -1.20 -5.15 6.16
CA VAL A 134 -1.39 -3.75 6.59
C VAL A 134 -2.85 -3.29 6.53
N LYS A 135 -3.73 -4.06 5.88
CA LYS A 135 -5.19 -3.86 5.84
C LYS A 135 -5.60 -2.45 5.40
N LEU A 136 -4.85 -1.88 4.46
CA LEU A 136 -5.12 -0.57 3.87
C LEU A 136 -6.12 -0.70 2.71
N CYS A 137 -6.13 -1.85 2.04
CA CYS A 137 -7.08 -2.18 1.00
C CYS A 137 -8.20 -3.09 1.53
N PRO A 138 -9.42 -2.97 0.99
CA PRO A 138 -10.50 -3.90 1.32
C PRO A 138 -10.16 -5.31 0.84
N ALA A 139 -10.56 -6.33 1.61
CA ALA A 139 -10.55 -7.71 1.13
C ALA A 139 -11.65 -7.89 0.06
N PHE A 140 -11.29 -8.57 -1.03
CA PHE A 140 -12.20 -8.89 -2.13
C PHE A 140 -12.94 -10.20 -1.90
#